data_AF-A0A3A4KP14-F1
#
_entry.id   AF-A0A3A4KP14-F1
#
_cell.length_a   1.000
_cell.length_b   1.000
_cell.length_c   1.000
_cell.angle_alpha   90.00
_cell.angle_beta   90.00
_cell.angle_gamma   90.00
#
_symmetry.space_group_name_H-M   'P 1'
#
loop_
_entity.id
_entity.type
_entity.pdbx_description
1 polymer ?
#
loop_
_entity_poly.entity_id
_entity_poly.type
_entity_poly.pdbx_seq_one_letter_code
_entity_poly.pdbx_strand_id
1 'polypeptide(L)'
;MIIPRTLAALSELGIVMAEPCGRVAIDPATLYAEIGCLIVNYDGTVEVVAADDATVEQQVELIRQARIARIDGPTGVGWRGVDGLGWVCSVFEPPR
;
A
#
# COMPACT_ATOMS: atom_id res chain seq x y z
N MET A 1 15.69 -7.56 -1.33
CA MET A 1 15.68 -8.37 -0.10
C MET A 1 15.42 -7.45 1.08
N ILE A 2 14.18 -7.43 1.59
CA ILE A 2 13.83 -6.69 2.81
C ILE A 2 14.34 -7.52 3.99
N ILE A 3 15.20 -6.94 4.82
CA ILE A 3 15.82 -7.61 5.96
C ILE A 3 14.72 -7.89 7.00
N PRO A 4 14.67 -9.06 7.68
CA PRO A 4 13.64 -9.39 8.68
C PRO A 4 13.45 -8.33 9.77
N ARG A 5 14.51 -7.61 10.12
CA ARG A 5 14.48 -6.48 11.05
C ARG A 5 13.63 -5.30 10.55
N THR A 6 13.58 -5.05 9.25
CA THR A 6 12.74 -4.01 8.65
C THR A 6 11.27 -4.37 8.78
N LEU A 7 10.91 -5.64 8.57
CA LEU A 7 9.54 -6.12 8.75
C LEU A 7 9.08 -6.03 10.22
N ALA A 8 9.97 -6.39 11.16
CA ALA A 8 9.69 -6.22 12.59
C ALA A 8 9.43 -4.75 12.96
N ALA A 9 10.26 -3.83 12.47
CA ALA A 9 10.08 -2.39 12.72
C ALA A 9 8.78 -1.83 12.10
N LEU A 10 8.36 -2.34 10.94
CA LEU A 10 7.06 -1.96 10.36
C LEU A 10 5.90 -2.45 11.23
N SER A 11 5.97 -3.70 11.72
CA SER A 11 4.95 -4.25 12.61
C SER A 11 4.81 -3.46 13.91
N GLU A 12 5.92 -2.97 14.49
CA GLU A 12 5.90 -2.10 15.68
C GLU A 12 5.21 -0.75 15.41
N LEU A 13 5.22 -0.29 14.16
CA LEU A 13 4.49 0.90 13.71
C LEU A 13 3.03 0.61 13.39
N GLY A 14 2.55 -0.63 13.52
CA GLY A 14 1.22 -1.04 13.09
C GLY A 14 1.07 -1.10 11.57
N ILE A 15 2.17 -1.35 10.85
CA ILE A 15 2.18 -1.58 9.40
C ILE A 15 2.46 -3.06 9.15
N VAL A 16 1.55 -3.73 8.46
CA VAL A 16 1.67 -5.16 8.17
C VAL A 16 1.68 -5.40 6.67
N MET A 17 2.50 -6.34 6.23
CA MET A 17 2.52 -6.80 4.85
C MET A 17 1.51 -7.93 4.71
N ALA A 18 0.47 -7.72 3.92
CA ALA A 18 -0.50 -8.76 3.57
C ALA A 18 0.05 -9.66 2.46
N GLU A 19 -0.65 -10.76 2.18
CA GLU A 19 -0.34 -11.58 1.01
C GLU A 19 -0.49 -10.72 -0.27
N PRO A 20 0.50 -10.74 -1.18
CA PRO A 20 0.37 -10.10 -2.47
C PRO A 20 -0.86 -10.63 -3.24
N CYS A 21 -1.47 -9.75 -4.02
CA CYS A 21 -2.66 -10.11 -4.78
C CYS A 21 -2.75 -9.28 -6.07
N GLY A 22 -3.11 -9.96 -7.15
CA GLY A 22 -3.31 -9.33 -8.46
C GLY A 22 -1.98 -8.99 -9.13
N ARG A 23 -2.06 -8.31 -10.28
CA ARG A 23 -0.88 -7.91 -11.06
C ARG A 23 -0.85 -6.40 -11.24
N VAL A 24 0.35 -5.88 -11.44
CA VAL A 24 0.54 -4.48 -11.81
C VAL A 24 -0.25 -4.21 -13.09
N ALA A 25 -1.12 -3.20 -13.03
CA ALA A 25 -1.98 -2.81 -14.15
C ALA A 25 -1.64 -1.39 -14.59
N ILE A 26 -1.39 -1.20 -15.89
CA ILE A 26 -1.10 0.12 -16.45
C ILE A 26 -2.38 0.69 -17.05
N ASP A 27 -2.77 1.88 -16.58
CA ASP A 27 -3.84 2.64 -17.23
C ASP A 27 -3.34 3.16 -18.59
N PRO A 28 -3.94 2.77 -19.73
CA PRO A 28 -3.49 3.20 -21.04
C PRO A 28 -3.69 4.70 -21.31
N ALA A 29 -4.56 5.38 -20.56
CA ALA A 29 -4.82 6.81 -20.74
C ALA A 29 -3.81 7.68 -19.99
N THR A 30 -3.47 7.32 -18.75
CA THR A 30 -2.58 8.10 -17.90
C THR A 30 -1.16 7.56 -17.85
N LEU A 31 -0.96 6.29 -18.25
CA LEU A 31 0.28 5.51 -18.13
C LEU A 31 0.75 5.31 -16.69
N TYR A 32 -0.12 5.53 -15.70
CA TYR A 32 0.15 5.19 -14.32
C TYR A 32 -0.01 3.69 -14.13
N ALA A 33 0.90 3.09 -13.36
CA ALA A 33 0.84 1.69 -12.98
C ALA A 33 0.21 1.56 -11.59
N GLU A 34 -0.90 0.85 -11.45
CA GLU A 34 -1.41 0.42 -10.15
C GLU A 34 -0.50 -0.69 -9.61
N ILE A 35 0.15 -0.43 -8.48
CA ILE A 35 1.18 -1.31 -7.92
C ILE A 35 0.72 -2.08 -6.69
N GLY A 36 -0.50 -1.83 -6.22
CA GLY A 36 -1.09 -2.44 -5.04
C GLY A 36 -2.06 -1.48 -4.34
N CYS A 37 -2.41 -1.80 -3.10
CA CYS A 37 -3.28 -0.97 -2.29
C CYS A 37 -2.84 -0.93 -0.82
N LEU A 38 -3.39 0.05 -0.10
CA LEU A 38 -3.28 0.21 1.34
C LEU A 38 -4.66 0.08 1.96
N ILE A 39 -4.72 -0.56 3.13
CA ILE A 39 -5.92 -0.67 3.94
C ILE A 39 -5.62 -0.11 5.33
N VAL A 40 -6.37 0.90 5.77
CA VAL A 40 -6.35 1.36 7.17
C VAL A 40 -7.55 0.73 7.87
N ASN A 41 -7.28 -0.28 8.68
CA ASN A 41 -8.28 -0.97 9.49
C ASN A 41 -8.84 -0.07 10.60
N TYR A 42 -10.00 -0.45 11.14
CA TYR A 42 -10.62 0.27 12.26
C TYR A 42 -9.81 0.23 13.56
N ASP A 43 -8.90 -0.74 13.70
CA ASP A 43 -7.96 -0.82 14.82
C ASP A 43 -6.72 0.09 14.65
N GLY A 44 -6.61 0.78 13.50
CA GLY A 44 -5.51 1.66 13.16
C GLY A 44 -4.31 0.96 12.51
N THR A 45 -4.40 -0.34 12.25
CA THR A 45 -3.39 -1.10 11.49
C THR A 45 -3.44 -0.70 10.02
N VAL A 46 -2.27 -0.50 9.41
CA VAL A 46 -2.12 -0.27 7.98
C VAL A 46 -1.65 -1.56 7.31
N GLU A 47 -2.49 -2.17 6.51
CA GLU A 47 -2.11 -3.30 5.67
C GLU A 47 -1.59 -2.79 4.32
N VAL A 48 -0.50 -3.40 3.87
CA VAL A 48 0.10 -3.18 2.57
C VAL A 48 -0.11 -4.41 1.73
N VAL A 49 -0.90 -4.28 0.65
CA VAL A 49 -1.17 -5.35 -0.31
C VAL A 49 -0.47 -4.99 -1.62
N ALA A 50 0.67 -5.61 -1.89
CA ALA A 50 1.38 -5.41 -3.14
C ALA A 50 0.76 -6.25 -4.28
N ALA A 51 0.91 -5.81 -5.53
CA ALA A 51 0.73 -6.69 -6.67
C ALA A 51 1.79 -7.82 -6.67
N ASP A 52 1.43 -8.99 -7.19
CA ASP A 52 2.28 -10.20 -7.22
C ASP A 52 3.61 -9.98 -7.96
N ASP A 53 3.58 -9.18 -9.02
CA ASP A 53 4.72 -8.84 -9.87
C ASP A 53 5.29 -7.44 -9.60
N ALA A 54 4.96 -6.83 -8.45
CA ALA A 54 5.52 -5.56 -8.04
C ALA A 54 7.04 -5.65 -7.84
N THR A 55 7.79 -4.73 -8.46
CA THR A 55 9.24 -4.63 -8.30
C THR A 55 9.62 -4.23 -6.87
N VAL A 56 10.91 -4.36 -6.52
CA VAL A 56 11.40 -3.92 -5.21
C VAL A 56 11.19 -2.42 -5.01
N GLU A 57 11.39 -1.62 -6.04
CA GLU A 57 11.18 -0.17 -6.01
C GLU A 57 9.70 0.18 -5.76
N GLN A 58 8.78 -0.54 -6.42
CA GLN A 58 7.35 -0.38 -6.22
C GLN A 58 6.91 -0.79 -4.81
N GLN A 59 7.48 -1.88 -4.27
CA GLN A 59 7.24 -2.27 -2.88
C GLN A 59 7.77 -1.23 -1.88
N VAL A 60 8.91 -0.59 -2.15
CA VAL A 60 9.42 0.52 -1.34
C VAL A 60 8.48 1.72 -1.37
N GLU A 61 7.89 2.03 -2.53
CA GLU A 61 6.90 3.10 -2.65
C GLU A 61 5.63 2.79 -1.86
N LEU A 62 5.11 1.56 -1.94
CA LEU A 62 3.97 1.11 -1.12
C LEU A 62 4.25 1.29 0.38
N ILE A 63 5.43 0.88 0.85
CA ILE A 63 5.83 1.05 2.25
C ILE A 63 5.95 2.53 2.62
N ARG A 64 6.47 3.37 1.72
CA ARG A 64 6.56 4.82 1.94
C ARG A 64 5.17 5.43 2.13
N GLN A 65 4.22 5.06 1.27
CA GLN A 65 2.83 5.52 1.35
C GLN A 65 2.12 4.98 2.60
N ALA A 66 2.38 3.74 2.99
CA ALA A 66 1.85 3.16 4.23
C ALA A 66 2.31 3.93 5.48
N ARG A 67 3.58 4.36 5.51
CA ARG A 67 4.10 5.20 6.60
C ARG A 67 3.43 6.56 6.66
N ILE A 68 3.14 7.17 5.50
CA ILE A 68 2.39 8.43 5.43
C ILE A 68 0.97 8.21 5.96
N ALA A 69 0.26 7.20 5.46
CA ALA A 69 -1.09 6.86 5.91
C ALA A 69 -1.15 6.55 7.41
N ARG A 70 -0.09 5.94 7.97
CA ARG A 70 -0.01 5.66 9.40
C ARG A 70 0.05 6.92 10.28
N ILE A 71 0.65 8.00 9.76
CA ILE A 71 0.81 9.28 10.46
C ILE A 71 -0.41 10.16 10.23
N ASP A 72 -0.81 10.31 8.98
CA ASP A 72 -1.83 11.28 8.55
C ASP A 72 -3.25 10.70 8.58
N GLY A 73 -3.39 9.38 8.65
CA GLY A 73 -4.66 8.68 8.47
C GLY A 73 -5.11 8.64 7.00
N PRO A 74 -6.32 8.09 6.73
CA PRO A 74 -6.88 8.00 5.39
C PRO A 74 -7.39 9.36 4.89
N THR A 75 -6.46 10.25 4.58
CA THR A 75 -6.75 11.63 4.14
C THR A 75 -6.51 11.80 2.64
N GLY A 76 -7.38 12.57 1.96
CA GLY A 76 -7.30 12.84 0.52
C GLY A 76 -8.31 12.06 -0.33
N VAL A 77 -8.29 12.32 -1.65
CA VAL A 77 -9.32 11.86 -2.61
C VAL A 77 -9.21 10.38 -3.01
N GLY A 78 -8.11 9.70 -2.66
CA GLY A 78 -7.86 8.30 -3.02
C GLY A 78 -8.47 7.26 -2.08
N TRP A 79 -8.95 7.68 -0.90
CA TRP A 79 -9.46 6.77 0.11
C TRP A 79 -10.96 6.52 -0.05
N ARG A 80 -11.35 5.25 0.08
CA ARG A 80 -12.74 4.81 0.08
C ARG A 80 -13.00 3.99 1.34
N GLY A 81 -14.06 4.35 2.07
CA GLY A 81 -14.58 3.52 3.15
C GLY A 81 -15.20 2.24 2.58
N VAL A 82 -14.79 1.09 3.10
CA VAL A 82 -15.31 -0.24 2.78
C VAL A 82 -15.81 -0.86 4.06
N ASP A 83 -17.12 -1.17 4.10
CA ASP A 83 -17.75 -1.75 5.28
C ASP A 83 -17.11 -3.09 5.65
N GLY A 84 -16.83 -3.28 6.94
CA GLY A 84 -16.12 -4.45 7.45
C GLY A 84 -14.61 -4.50 7.21
N LEU A 85 -14.02 -3.55 6.48
CA LEU A 85 -12.58 -3.55 6.15
C LEU A 85 -11.86 -2.25 6.58
N GLY A 86 -12.55 -1.11 6.62
CA GLY A 86 -11.95 0.18 6.97
C GLY A 86 -11.81 1.09 5.76
N TRP A 87 -10.64 1.69 5.56
CA TRP A 87 -10.38 2.63 4.46
C TRP A 87 -9.37 2.05 3.48
N VAL A 88 -9.69 2.06 2.19
CA VAL A 88 -8.85 1.47 1.14
C VAL A 88 -8.43 2.53 0.14
N CYS A 89 -7.18 2.47 -0.31
CA CYS A 89 -6.63 3.34 -1.36
C CYS A 89 -5.71 2.55 -2.30
N SER A 90 -5.91 2.66 -3.61
CA SER A 90 -4.96 2.14 -4.61
C SER A 90 -3.74 3.04 -4.69
N VAL A 91 -2.55 2.44 -4.83
CA VAL A 91 -1.29 3.16 -4.98
C VAL A 91 -0.81 3.03 -6.42
N PHE A 92 -0.39 4.16 -6.99
CA PHE A 92 0.05 4.23 -8.37
C PHE A 92 1.49 4.74 -8.49
N GLU A 93 2.27 4.12 -9.39
CA GLU A 93 3.56 4.63 -9.85
C GLU A 93 3.36 5.46 -11.13
N PRO A 94 3.94 6.68 -11.23
CA PRO A 94 3.84 7.50 -12.45
C PRO A 94 4.68 6.92 -13.61
N PRO A 95 4.36 7.29 -14.87
CA PRO A 95 5.17 6.91 -16.01
C PRO A 95 6.60 7.46 -15.91
N ARG A 96 7.58 6.69 -16.41
CA ARG A 96 8.99 7.06 -16.50
C ARG A 96 9.38 7.52 -17.89
#